data_AF-A0A842UGB1-F1
#
_entry.id   AF-A0A842UGB1-F1
#
_cell.length_a   1.000
_cell.length_b   1.000
_cell.length_c   1.000
_cell.angle_alpha   90.00
_cell.angle_beta   90.00
_cell.angle_gamma   90.00
#
_symmetry.space_group_name_H-M   'P 1'
#
loop_
_entity.id
_entity.type
_entity.pdbx_description
1 polymer ?
#
loop_
_entity_poly.entity_id
_entity_poly.type
_entity_poly.pdbx_seq_one_letter_code
_entity_poly.pdbx_strand_id
1 'polypeptide(L)'
;MSKERLAMRLASRFLHKKMKKTAGEVRFIKDNSGDSSAWAFSQVGPSERELLKSFTYDEDQLKPLAECLLSTTAAMAHAMRAYEKFNNVRSSEVSPDGKLGGRGYIQNIKDIRKQFTNIVEALSSISDTIYDEIRAPHWAQLSRDSEEEREEGKPAPVEGMITKTEEIREDPEKWVAEDLVKMEEEEKERRRPKKRIKKKTRAQMEEEKKKKEEQERKEKEAEEKKKEKERKKRLEEEKKKKEEARKKKEKEEEEARKKKEEAARKRKKKKKKTSPSRQRDKELKRMNRTPHRRK
;
A
#
# COMPACT_ATOMS: atom_id res chain seq x y z
N MET A 1 20.14 -57.38 22.27
CA MET A 1 19.13 -56.87 21.31
C MET A 1 18.83 -57.95 20.29
N SER A 2 17.56 -58.26 20.01
CA SER A 2 17.20 -59.32 19.05
C SER A 2 17.55 -58.91 17.62
N LYS A 3 17.97 -59.88 16.79
CA LYS A 3 18.33 -59.68 15.38
C LYS A 3 17.16 -59.07 14.58
N GLU A 4 15.92 -59.34 14.98
CA GLU A 4 14.70 -58.77 14.39
C GLU A 4 14.59 -57.25 14.57
N ARG A 5 14.96 -56.71 15.75
CA ARG A 5 14.96 -55.26 15.97
C ARG A 5 16.02 -54.55 15.12
N LEU A 6 17.16 -55.22 14.85
CA LEU A 6 18.19 -54.68 13.97
C LEU A 6 17.72 -54.69 12.51
N ALA A 7 17.07 -55.78 12.07
CA ALA A 7 16.53 -55.92 10.73
C ALA A 7 15.39 -54.93 10.45
N MET A 8 14.46 -54.70 11.38
CA MET A 8 13.42 -53.67 11.23
C MET A 8 14.00 -52.26 11.14
N ARG A 9 15.04 -51.94 11.92
CA ARG A 9 15.72 -50.62 11.88
C ARG A 9 16.48 -50.39 10.57
N LEU A 10 17.03 -51.45 9.99
CA LEU A 10 17.65 -51.42 8.67
C LEU A 10 16.58 -51.29 7.57
N ALA A 11 15.51 -52.08 7.63
CA ALA A 11 14.43 -52.05 6.65
C ALA A 11 13.71 -50.68 6.64
N SER A 12 13.49 -50.06 7.80
CA SER A 12 12.88 -48.72 7.89
C SER A 12 13.73 -47.62 7.23
N ARG A 13 15.05 -47.82 7.09
CA ARG A 13 15.94 -46.91 6.34
C ARG A 13 15.86 -47.12 4.82
N PHE A 14 15.37 -48.25 4.33
CA PHE A 14 15.21 -48.51 2.89
C PHE A 14 13.78 -48.33 2.39
N LEU A 15 12.79 -48.35 3.29
CA LEU A 15 11.38 -48.02 3.03
C LEU A 15 11.11 -46.50 3.04
N HIS A 16 12.08 -45.67 2.65
CA HIS A 16 11.82 -44.26 2.39
C HIS A 16 10.78 -44.16 1.28
N LYS A 17 9.64 -43.56 1.64
CA LYS A 17 8.51 -43.16 0.78
C LYS A 17 9.02 -42.86 -0.63
N LYS A 18 8.71 -43.70 -1.62
CA LYS A 18 9.08 -43.46 -3.04
C LYS A 18 8.59 -42.06 -3.41
N MET A 19 9.51 -41.09 -3.47
CA MET A 19 9.18 -39.74 -3.92
C MET A 19 8.69 -39.86 -5.35
N LYS A 20 7.41 -39.56 -5.59
CA LYS A 20 6.86 -39.43 -6.94
C LYS A 20 7.51 -38.19 -7.54
N LYS A 21 8.55 -38.35 -8.36
CA LYS A 21 9.10 -37.26 -9.16
C LYS A 21 8.18 -37.06 -10.37
N THR A 22 7.54 -35.90 -10.45
CA THR A 22 6.79 -35.48 -11.63
C THR A 22 7.79 -35.20 -12.76
N ALA A 23 7.66 -35.87 -13.90
CA ALA A 23 8.57 -35.65 -15.02
C ALA A 23 8.45 -34.20 -15.52
N GLY A 24 9.58 -33.47 -15.57
CA GLY A 24 9.64 -32.07 -16.02
C GLY A 24 9.81 -31.02 -14.92
N GLU A 25 9.71 -31.39 -13.65
CA GLU A 25 9.93 -30.46 -12.53
C GLU A 25 11.44 -30.35 -12.21
N VAL A 26 12.05 -29.23 -12.59
CA VAL A 26 13.45 -28.90 -12.23
C VAL A 26 13.45 -28.29 -10.84
N ARG A 27 13.83 -29.07 -9.83
CA ARG A 27 14.09 -28.55 -8.47
C ARG A 27 15.58 -28.33 -8.25
N PHE A 28 15.98 -27.10 -7.97
CA PHE A 28 17.31 -26.78 -7.47
C PHE A 28 17.39 -27.09 -5.98
N ILE A 29 17.50 -28.38 -5.64
CA ILE A 29 17.81 -28.80 -4.27
C ILE A 29 19.32 -28.71 -4.12
N LYS A 30 19.79 -27.67 -3.41
CA LYS A 30 21.19 -27.58 -3.02
C LYS A 30 21.44 -28.66 -1.96
N ASP A 31 22.25 -29.65 -2.30
CA ASP A 31 22.56 -30.78 -1.43
C ASP A 31 23.47 -30.32 -0.28
N ASN A 32 22.87 -29.78 0.79
CA ASN A 32 23.56 -29.34 2.01
C ASN A 32 23.48 -30.39 3.14
N SER A 33 23.07 -31.63 2.81
CA SER A 33 22.78 -32.70 3.77
C SER A 33 24.05 -33.35 4.35
N GLY A 34 24.80 -32.59 5.17
CA GLY A 34 25.96 -33.14 5.87
C GLY A 34 26.84 -32.13 6.60
N ASP A 35 26.75 -30.84 6.27
CA ASP A 35 27.60 -29.82 6.88
C ASP A 35 26.97 -29.29 8.19
N SER A 36 27.61 -29.60 9.33
CA SER A 36 27.22 -29.08 10.65
C SER A 36 27.30 -27.54 10.75
N SER A 37 27.95 -26.89 9.78
CA SER A 37 28.07 -25.44 9.64
C SER A 37 26.86 -24.79 8.94
N ALA A 38 25.99 -25.58 8.30
CA ALA A 38 24.89 -25.10 7.45
C ALA A 38 23.54 -24.96 8.20
N TRP A 39 23.57 -24.51 9.45
CA TRP A 39 22.37 -24.44 10.32
C TRP A 39 21.28 -23.48 9.82
N ALA A 40 21.65 -22.48 9.01
CA ALA A 40 20.73 -21.50 8.44
C ALA A 40 19.87 -22.05 7.29
N PHE A 41 20.27 -23.19 6.70
CA PHE A 41 19.49 -23.82 5.64
C PHE A 41 18.48 -24.76 6.28
N SER A 42 17.24 -24.32 6.37
CA SER A 42 16.12 -25.21 6.70
C SER A 42 16.15 -26.43 5.78
N GLN A 43 15.94 -27.62 6.35
CA GLN A 43 15.76 -28.83 5.53
C GLN A 43 14.67 -28.57 4.49
N VAL A 44 14.84 -29.11 3.27
CA VAL A 44 13.88 -28.93 2.17
C VAL A 44 12.48 -29.28 2.67
N GLY A 45 11.68 -28.23 2.89
CA GLY A 45 10.34 -28.36 3.43
C GLY A 45 9.40 -29.05 2.43
N PRO A 46 8.17 -29.39 2.87
CA PRO A 46 7.13 -29.81 1.93
C PRO A 46 6.91 -28.72 0.88
N SER A 47 6.78 -29.10 -0.38
CA SER A 47 6.62 -28.15 -1.49
C SER A 47 5.24 -27.53 -1.57
N GLU A 48 4.26 -28.13 -0.91
CA GLU A 48 2.89 -27.66 -0.87
C GLU A 48 2.39 -27.69 0.57
N ARG A 49 1.58 -26.69 0.94
CA ARG A 49 0.93 -26.62 2.24
C ARG A 49 -0.42 -27.32 2.16
N GLU A 50 -0.61 -28.35 2.98
CA GLU A 50 -1.91 -29.01 3.14
C GLU A 50 -2.79 -28.15 4.07
N LEU A 51 -3.67 -27.31 3.49
CA LEU A 51 -4.61 -26.50 4.25
C LEU A 51 -5.89 -27.29 4.56
N LEU A 52 -6.34 -27.20 5.81
CA LEU A 52 -7.65 -27.72 6.21
C LEU A 52 -8.74 -26.83 5.60
N LYS A 53 -9.67 -27.42 4.83
CA LYS A 53 -10.77 -26.68 4.19
C LYS A 53 -11.69 -25.95 5.17
N SER A 54 -11.71 -26.38 6.42
CA SER A 54 -12.51 -25.80 7.50
C SER A 54 -11.76 -24.74 8.31
N PHE A 55 -10.52 -24.40 7.94
CA PHE A 55 -9.75 -23.40 8.66
C PHE A 55 -10.23 -22.00 8.28
N THR A 56 -10.63 -21.22 9.29
CA THR A 56 -10.98 -19.80 9.16
C THR A 56 -9.76 -18.98 9.56
N TYR A 57 -9.41 -17.99 8.75
CA TYR A 57 -8.28 -17.09 9.03
C TYR A 57 -8.75 -15.93 9.92
N ASP A 58 -7.93 -15.58 10.91
CA ASP A 58 -8.20 -14.45 11.80
C ASP A 58 -7.48 -13.20 11.27
N GLU A 59 -8.24 -12.18 10.87
CA GLU A 59 -7.71 -10.90 10.34
C GLU A 59 -6.77 -10.19 11.32
N ASP A 60 -7.04 -10.33 12.61
CA ASP A 60 -6.24 -9.74 13.68
C ASP A 60 -4.78 -10.23 13.68
N GLN A 61 -4.51 -11.39 13.08
CA GLN A 61 -3.17 -11.97 12.98
C GLN A 61 -2.35 -11.39 11.82
N LEU A 62 -2.98 -10.72 10.86
CA LEU A 62 -2.28 -10.13 9.72
C LEU A 62 -1.34 -8.99 10.14
N LYS A 63 -1.76 -8.19 11.13
CA LYS A 63 -0.95 -7.08 11.64
C LYS A 63 0.32 -7.56 12.36
N PRO A 64 0.26 -8.47 13.36
CA PRO A 64 1.46 -9.07 13.95
C PRO A 64 2.39 -9.71 12.92
N LEU A 65 1.84 -10.34 11.88
CA LEU A 65 2.62 -10.95 10.81
C LEU A 65 3.39 -9.89 9.99
N ALA A 66 2.76 -8.77 9.66
CA ALA A 66 3.40 -7.65 9.00
C ALA A 66 4.46 -6.94 9.88
N GLU A 67 4.22 -6.84 11.20
CA GLU A 67 5.21 -6.35 12.15
C GLU A 67 6.42 -7.29 12.25
N CYS A 68 6.19 -8.60 12.19
CA CYS A 68 7.24 -9.61 12.15
C CYS A 68 8.06 -9.52 10.86
N LEU A 69 7.41 -9.35 9.70
CA LEU A 69 8.07 -9.12 8.42
C LEU A 69 8.99 -7.90 8.47
N LEU A 70 8.46 -6.76 8.92
CA LEU A 70 9.20 -5.51 9.03
C LEU A 70 10.40 -5.64 9.97
N SER A 71 10.22 -6.28 11.12
CA SER A 71 11.31 -6.52 12.07
C SER A 71 12.38 -7.44 11.50
N THR A 72 11.98 -8.44 10.73
CA THR A 72 12.89 -9.41 10.09
C THR A 72 13.73 -8.74 9.00
N THR A 73 13.13 -7.89 8.16
CA THR A 73 13.86 -7.17 7.12
C THR A 73 14.79 -6.10 7.70
N ALA A 74 14.36 -5.39 8.74
CA ALA A 74 15.24 -4.49 9.48
C ALA A 74 16.45 -5.23 10.09
N ALA A 75 16.21 -6.38 10.74
CA ALA A 75 17.28 -7.22 11.28
C ALA A 75 18.24 -7.71 10.18
N MET A 76 17.71 -8.08 9.00
CA MET A 76 18.50 -8.47 7.84
C MET A 76 19.40 -7.33 7.36
N ALA A 77 18.85 -6.12 7.23
CA ALA A 77 19.61 -4.94 6.83
C ALA A 77 20.76 -4.64 7.80
N HIS A 78 20.50 -4.68 9.11
CA HIS A 78 21.56 -4.54 10.13
C HIS A 78 22.60 -5.66 10.06
N ALA A 79 22.19 -6.91 9.80
CA ALA A 79 23.11 -8.03 9.64
C ALA A 79 24.02 -7.87 8.41
N MET A 80 23.48 -7.42 7.27
CA MET A 80 24.25 -7.09 6.07
C MET A 80 25.27 -5.99 6.36
N ARG A 81 24.84 -4.92 7.03
CA ARG A 81 25.73 -3.81 7.41
C ARG A 81 26.85 -4.26 8.35
N ALA A 82 26.51 -5.09 9.34
CA ALA A 82 27.49 -5.66 10.27
C ALA A 82 28.49 -6.54 9.52
N TYR A 83 28.02 -7.36 8.58
CA TYR A 83 28.87 -8.20 7.73
C TYR A 83 29.87 -7.38 6.91
N GLU A 84 29.42 -6.33 6.21
CA GLU A 84 30.31 -5.45 5.44
C GLU A 84 31.41 -4.83 6.30
N LYS A 85 31.02 -4.28 7.46
CA LYS A 85 31.95 -3.68 8.40
C LYS A 85 32.96 -4.70 8.88
N PHE A 86 32.49 -5.89 9.26
CA PHE A 86 33.34 -6.96 9.77
C PHE A 86 34.23 -7.60 8.68
N ASN A 87 33.79 -7.61 7.42
CA ASN A 87 34.58 -8.13 6.31
C ASN A 87 35.79 -7.24 6.00
N ASN A 88 35.63 -5.92 6.17
CA ASN A 88 36.72 -4.94 6.01
C ASN A 88 37.75 -4.98 7.14
N VAL A 89 37.41 -5.57 8.29
CA VAL A 89 38.34 -5.71 9.42
C VAL A 89 39.41 -6.75 9.08
N ARG A 90 40.67 -6.35 9.08
CA ARG A 90 41.80 -7.25 8.86
C ARG A 90 42.05 -8.08 10.10
N SER A 91 42.10 -9.41 9.95
CA SER A 91 42.29 -10.32 11.07
C SER A 91 43.59 -10.05 11.84
N SER A 92 44.66 -9.67 11.13
CA SER A 92 45.96 -9.33 11.71
C SER A 92 45.95 -8.10 12.60
N GLU A 93 45.00 -7.17 12.39
CA GLU A 93 44.88 -5.95 13.18
C GLU A 93 44.07 -6.18 14.47
N VAL A 94 43.25 -7.24 14.51
CA VAL A 94 42.39 -7.54 15.66
C VAL A 94 43.03 -8.55 16.61
N SER A 95 43.65 -9.60 16.07
CA SER A 95 44.34 -10.61 16.88
C SER A 95 45.47 -11.26 16.08
N PRO A 96 46.65 -11.51 16.68
CA PRO A 96 47.77 -12.14 15.99
C PRO A 96 47.45 -13.56 15.47
N ASP A 97 46.49 -14.26 16.08
CA ASP A 97 46.06 -15.61 15.70
C ASP A 97 44.82 -15.65 14.79
N GLY A 98 44.23 -14.49 14.47
CA GLY A 98 43.01 -14.38 13.67
C GLY A 98 41.75 -14.93 14.35
N LYS A 99 41.76 -15.04 15.68
CA LYS A 99 40.61 -15.45 16.50
C LYS A 99 40.05 -14.28 17.28
N LEU A 100 38.79 -14.39 17.64
CA LEU A 100 38.06 -13.44 18.47
C LEU A 100 37.38 -14.15 19.63
N GLY A 101 37.30 -13.47 20.77
CA GLY A 101 36.62 -13.94 21.96
C GLY A 101 37.54 -14.17 23.17
N GLY A 102 36.96 -14.70 24.24
CA GLY A 102 37.64 -14.96 25.51
C GLY A 102 37.52 -16.43 25.95
N ARG A 103 37.91 -16.73 27.20
CA ARG A 103 37.82 -18.10 27.76
C ARG A 103 36.41 -18.66 27.58
N GLY A 104 36.30 -19.74 26.80
CA GLY A 104 35.07 -20.50 26.56
C GLY A 104 34.35 -20.20 25.23
N TYR A 105 34.64 -19.08 24.56
CA TYR A 105 33.96 -18.67 23.32
C TYR A 105 34.94 -18.07 22.32
N ILE A 106 35.94 -18.86 21.92
CA ILE A 106 36.91 -18.46 20.91
C ILE A 106 36.39 -18.91 19.54
N GLN A 107 36.20 -17.97 18.61
CA GLN A 107 35.79 -18.23 17.24
C GLN A 107 36.81 -17.66 16.26
N ASN A 108 37.04 -18.36 15.14
CA ASN A 108 37.86 -17.80 14.07
C ASN A 108 37.10 -16.69 13.37
N ILE A 109 37.79 -15.61 12.99
CA ILE A 109 37.18 -14.50 12.24
C ILE A 109 36.51 -14.98 10.94
N LYS A 110 37.11 -15.98 10.28
CA LYS A 110 36.53 -16.60 9.07
C LYS A 110 35.18 -17.27 9.34
N ASP A 111 35.02 -17.89 10.51
CA ASP A 111 33.77 -18.58 10.88
C ASP A 111 32.68 -17.57 11.24
N ILE A 112 33.04 -16.46 11.91
CA ILE A 112 32.11 -15.36 12.19
C ILE A 112 31.58 -14.74 10.88
N ARG A 113 32.44 -14.53 9.87
CA ARG A 113 32.01 -14.03 8.56
C ARG A 113 30.98 -14.97 7.90
N LYS A 114 31.24 -16.28 7.95
CA LYS A 114 30.28 -17.29 7.45
C LYS A 114 28.97 -17.26 8.23
N GLN A 115 29.03 -17.10 9.56
CA GLN A 115 27.83 -16.99 10.40
C GLN A 115 26.98 -15.77 10.02
N PHE A 116 27.58 -14.62 9.71
CA PHE A 116 26.84 -13.47 9.20
C PHE A 116 26.15 -13.75 7.86
N THR A 117 26.84 -14.39 6.91
CA THR A 117 26.23 -14.81 5.64
C THR A 117 25.04 -15.74 5.88
N ASN A 118 25.22 -16.75 6.73
CA ASN A 118 24.16 -17.68 7.13
C ASN A 118 22.96 -16.95 7.77
N ILE A 119 23.19 -15.95 8.62
CA ILE A 119 22.12 -15.14 9.23
C ILE A 119 21.34 -14.38 8.17
N VAL A 120 22.03 -13.73 7.22
CA VAL A 120 21.38 -12.99 6.12
C VAL A 120 20.54 -13.93 5.26
N GLU A 121 21.06 -15.11 4.91
CA GLU A 121 20.33 -16.12 4.14
C GLU A 121 19.09 -16.64 4.90
N ALA A 122 19.23 -16.93 6.21
CA ALA A 122 18.11 -17.35 7.05
C ALA A 122 17.02 -16.28 7.12
N LEU A 123 17.39 -15.03 7.43
CA LEU A 123 16.45 -13.91 7.51
C LEU A 123 15.78 -13.62 6.17
N SER A 124 16.51 -13.73 5.06
CA SER A 124 15.97 -13.61 3.71
C SER A 124 14.88 -14.67 3.46
N SER A 125 15.17 -15.95 3.74
CA SER A 125 14.19 -17.03 3.56
C SER A 125 12.94 -16.88 4.41
N ILE A 126 13.08 -16.40 5.65
CA ILE A 126 11.96 -16.11 6.56
C ILE A 126 11.15 -14.93 6.00
N SER A 127 11.83 -13.86 5.57
CA SER A 127 11.17 -12.66 5.05
C SER A 127 10.36 -12.95 3.79
N ASP A 128 10.89 -13.73 2.84
CA ASP A 128 10.16 -14.10 1.62
C ASP A 128 8.94 -14.97 1.96
N THR A 129 9.08 -15.93 2.87
CA THR A 129 7.95 -16.79 3.29
C THR A 129 6.83 -15.97 3.94
N ILE A 130 7.18 -15.03 4.84
CA ILE A 130 6.19 -14.18 5.50
C ILE A 130 5.56 -13.20 4.49
N TYR A 131 6.36 -12.66 3.58
CA TYR A 131 5.88 -11.73 2.54
C TYR A 131 4.87 -12.40 1.60
N ASP A 132 5.17 -13.61 1.14
CA ASP A 132 4.27 -14.41 0.30
C ASP A 132 2.97 -14.75 1.04
N GLU A 133 3.05 -15.10 2.33
CA GLU A 133 1.87 -15.39 3.14
C GLU A 133 1.00 -14.13 3.31
N ILE A 134 1.57 -12.95 3.59
CA ILE A 134 0.81 -11.69 3.74
C ILE A 134 0.07 -11.32 2.45
N ARG A 135 0.68 -11.59 1.29
CA ARG A 135 0.10 -11.31 -0.03
C ARG A 135 -0.82 -12.42 -0.56
N ALA A 136 -0.99 -13.49 0.20
CA ALA A 136 -1.76 -14.62 -0.26
C ALA A 136 -3.26 -14.26 -0.48
N PRO A 137 -3.94 -14.86 -1.48
CA PRO A 137 -5.31 -14.50 -1.82
C PRO A 137 -6.33 -14.67 -0.70
N HIS A 138 -6.08 -15.55 0.27
CA HIS A 138 -6.99 -15.75 1.40
C HIS A 138 -7.06 -14.50 2.30
N TRP A 139 -5.97 -13.76 2.51
CA TRP A 139 -6.02 -12.49 3.25
C TRP A 139 -6.73 -11.38 2.47
N ALA A 140 -6.58 -11.37 1.15
CA ALA A 140 -7.23 -10.39 0.29
C ALA A 140 -8.76 -10.50 0.31
N GLN A 141 -9.30 -11.70 0.48
CA GLN A 141 -10.75 -11.93 0.59
C GLN A 141 -11.31 -11.33 1.89
N LEU A 142 -10.63 -11.55 3.01
CA LEU A 142 -11.02 -11.01 4.30
C LEU A 142 -10.93 -9.47 4.34
N SER A 143 -9.85 -8.90 3.80
CA SER A 143 -9.65 -7.43 3.78
C SER A 143 -10.66 -6.62 2.94
N ARG A 144 -11.44 -7.28 2.08
CA ARG A 144 -12.51 -6.63 1.29
C ARG A 144 -13.79 -6.45 2.10
N ASP A 145 -14.03 -7.30 3.09
CA ASP A 145 -15.24 -7.23 3.90
C ASP A 145 -15.14 -6.15 4.99
N SER A 146 -13.92 -5.74 5.36
CA SER A 146 -13.64 -4.68 6.34
C SER A 146 -13.60 -3.25 5.75
N GLU A 147 -14.08 -3.06 4.52
CA GLU A 147 -13.87 -1.83 3.72
C GLU A 147 -14.61 -0.58 4.29
N GLU A 148 -15.54 -0.77 5.24
CA GLU A 148 -16.23 0.31 5.95
C GLU A 148 -15.30 1.19 6.81
N GLU A 149 -14.11 0.72 7.19
CA GLU A 149 -13.15 1.49 8.01
C GLU A 149 -12.08 2.25 7.19
N ARG A 150 -12.11 2.15 5.86
CA ARG A 150 -11.09 2.73 4.96
C ARG A 150 -11.30 4.22 4.64
N GLU A 151 -12.28 4.87 5.28
CA GLU A 151 -12.87 6.16 4.88
C GLU A 151 -11.97 7.41 5.03
N GLU A 152 -10.70 7.29 5.46
CA GLU A 152 -9.82 8.46 5.73
C GLU A 152 -8.51 8.54 4.94
N GLY A 153 -8.33 7.81 3.84
CA GLY A 153 -7.16 7.99 2.95
C GLY A 153 -5.79 7.71 3.59
N LYS A 154 -5.76 7.12 4.80
CA LYS A 154 -4.56 6.54 5.41
C LYS A 154 -4.41 5.12 4.86
N PRO A 155 -3.21 4.70 4.42
CA PRO A 155 -2.97 3.29 4.09
C PRO A 155 -3.33 2.44 5.31
N ALA A 156 -3.93 1.27 5.07
CA ALA A 156 -4.18 0.31 6.14
C ALA A 156 -2.87 0.10 6.94
N PRO A 157 -2.93 -0.08 8.27
CA PRO A 157 -1.73 -0.20 9.09
C PRO A 157 -0.75 -1.26 8.57
N VAL A 158 -1.29 -2.34 7.98
CA VAL A 158 -0.54 -3.41 7.31
C VAL A 158 0.16 -2.91 6.05
N GLU A 159 -0.53 -2.19 5.16
CA GLU A 159 0.04 -1.67 3.91
C GLU A 159 1.21 -0.72 4.19
N GLY A 160 1.06 0.17 5.18
CA GLY A 160 2.15 1.06 5.59
C GLY A 160 3.38 0.31 6.13
N MET A 161 3.22 -0.88 6.71
CA MET A 161 4.34 -1.73 7.11
C MET A 161 4.97 -2.45 5.91
N ILE A 162 4.16 -2.89 4.95
CA ILE A 162 4.65 -3.51 3.71
C ILE A 162 5.47 -2.50 2.90
N THR A 163 4.97 -1.27 2.71
CA THR A 163 5.72 -0.22 1.99
C THR A 163 7.07 0.06 2.66
N LYS A 164 7.11 0.18 4.00
CA LYS A 164 8.39 0.32 4.74
C LYS A 164 9.31 -0.89 4.56
N THR A 165 8.75 -2.08 4.51
CA THR A 165 9.52 -3.31 4.27
C THR A 165 10.15 -3.29 2.87
N GLU A 166 9.41 -2.81 1.86
CA GLU A 166 9.92 -2.65 0.49
C GLU A 166 10.99 -1.57 0.41
N GLU A 167 10.82 -0.42 1.09
CA GLU A 167 11.85 0.61 1.22
C GLU A 167 13.16 0.05 1.80
N ILE A 168 13.09 -0.79 2.85
CA ILE A 168 14.25 -1.48 3.43
C ILE A 168 14.87 -2.48 2.44
N ARG A 169 14.04 -3.19 1.67
CA ARG A 169 14.50 -4.22 0.72
C ARG A 169 15.19 -3.60 -0.50
N GLU A 170 14.75 -2.43 -0.95
CA GLU A 170 15.33 -1.71 -2.10
C GLU A 170 16.73 -1.18 -1.79
N ASP A 171 16.94 -0.58 -0.61
CA ASP A 171 18.23 -0.05 -0.19
C ASP A 171 18.47 -0.25 1.32
N PRO A 172 18.90 -1.47 1.73
CA PRO A 172 19.09 -1.81 3.14
C PRO A 172 20.24 -1.02 3.77
N GLU A 173 21.28 -0.67 3.01
CA GLU A 173 22.44 0.06 3.54
C GLU A 173 22.08 1.50 3.90
N LYS A 174 21.35 2.20 3.01
CA LYS A 174 20.91 3.56 3.24
C LYS A 174 19.94 3.64 4.40
N TRP A 175 18.98 2.71 4.47
CA TRP A 175 18.01 2.67 5.57
C TRP A 175 18.71 2.53 6.94
N VAL A 176 19.67 1.60 7.05
CA VAL A 176 20.44 1.42 8.30
C VAL A 176 21.25 2.68 8.64
N ALA A 177 21.83 3.37 7.66
CA ALA A 177 22.57 4.59 7.90
C ALA A 177 21.67 5.71 8.48
N GLU A 178 20.47 5.88 7.93
CA GLU A 178 19.49 6.85 8.42
C GLU A 178 19.01 6.49 9.84
N ASP A 179 18.72 5.20 10.08
CA ASP A 179 18.28 4.72 11.39
C ASP A 179 19.36 4.90 12.48
N LEU A 180 20.63 4.65 12.16
CA LEU A 180 21.75 4.88 13.09
C LEU A 180 21.91 6.37 13.44
N VAL A 181 21.77 7.27 12.45
CA VAL A 181 21.81 8.72 12.69
C VAL A 181 20.67 9.13 13.63
N LYS A 182 19.47 8.62 13.38
CA LYS A 182 18.30 8.88 14.23
C LYS A 182 18.51 8.39 15.66
N MET A 183 19.02 7.18 15.84
CA MET A 183 19.33 6.65 17.18
C MET A 183 20.40 7.49 17.90
N GLU A 184 21.43 7.96 17.18
CA GLU A 184 22.46 8.84 17.75
C GLU A 184 21.89 10.21 18.16
N GLU A 185 20.99 10.77 17.36
CA GLU A 185 20.28 12.02 17.69
C GLU A 185 19.37 11.86 18.92
N GLU A 186 18.59 10.78 18.99
CA GLU A 186 17.77 10.45 20.15
C GLU A 186 18.63 10.26 21.42
N GLU A 187 19.78 9.60 21.29
CA GLU A 187 20.71 9.44 22.41
C GLU A 187 21.30 10.79 22.85
N LYS A 188 21.70 11.64 21.91
CA LYS A 188 22.17 13.01 22.20
C LYS A 188 21.09 13.80 22.93
N GLU A 189 19.83 13.68 22.52
CA GLU A 189 18.71 14.33 23.21
C GLU A 189 18.51 13.80 24.63
N ARG A 190 18.60 12.49 24.84
CA ARG A 190 18.55 11.87 26.19
C ARG A 190 19.70 12.33 27.09
N ARG A 191 20.90 12.55 26.52
CA ARG A 191 22.10 13.03 27.22
C ARG A 191 22.07 14.52 27.51
N ARG A 192 21.24 15.32 26.80
CA ARG A 192 21.09 16.74 27.14
C ARG A 192 20.61 16.81 28.58
N PRO A 193 21.34 17.52 29.47
CA PRO A 193 20.92 17.65 30.86
C PRO A 193 19.51 18.20 30.83
N LYS A 194 18.54 17.44 31.36
CA LYS A 194 17.17 17.91 31.54
C LYS A 194 17.32 19.19 32.34
N LYS A 195 17.24 20.35 31.67
CA LYS A 195 17.33 21.67 32.31
C LYS A 195 16.41 21.54 33.50
N ARG A 196 16.93 21.63 34.73
CA ARG A 196 16.13 21.49 35.96
C ARG A 196 14.89 22.29 35.68
N ILE A 197 13.77 21.59 35.47
CA ILE A 197 12.50 22.23 35.17
C ILE A 197 12.26 22.94 36.48
N LYS A 198 12.60 24.23 36.56
CA LYS A 198 12.20 25.09 37.66
C LYS A 198 10.71 24.83 37.70
N LYS A 199 10.23 24.16 38.77
CA LYS A 199 8.81 23.86 38.92
C LYS A 199 8.10 25.18 38.63
N LYS A 200 7.43 25.26 37.48
CA LYS A 200 6.68 26.46 37.11
C LYS A 200 5.79 26.71 38.32
N THR A 201 5.87 27.91 38.89
CA THR A 201 5.00 28.23 40.02
C THR A 201 3.56 28.06 39.55
N ARG A 202 2.63 27.73 40.46
CA ARG A 202 1.21 27.55 40.12
C ARG A 202 0.67 28.74 39.31
N ALA A 203 1.15 29.95 39.61
CA ALA A 203 0.89 31.17 38.85
C ALA A 203 1.36 31.11 37.39
N GLN A 204 2.56 30.60 37.11
CA GLN A 204 3.07 30.46 35.73
C GLN A 204 2.28 29.40 34.94
N MET A 205 1.85 28.31 35.59
CA MET A 205 1.00 27.31 34.93
C MET A 205 -0.39 27.87 34.62
N GLU A 206 -0.95 28.69 35.51
CA GLU A 206 -2.25 29.32 35.30
C GLU A 206 -2.19 30.40 34.20
N GLU A 207 -1.10 31.17 34.15
CA GLU A 207 -0.87 32.15 33.08
C GLU A 207 -0.69 31.46 31.71
N GLU A 208 0.04 30.35 31.66
CA GLU A 208 0.21 29.55 30.45
C GLU A 208 -1.10 28.91 29.99
N LYS A 209 -1.93 28.44 30.93
CA LYS A 209 -3.27 27.94 30.64
C LYS A 209 -4.17 29.04 30.06
N LYS A 210 -4.14 30.25 30.64
CA LYS A 210 -4.87 31.42 30.11
C LYS A 210 -4.41 31.81 28.71
N LYS A 211 -3.08 31.81 28.47
CA LYS A 211 -2.51 32.07 27.13
C LYS A 211 -2.94 31.02 26.11
N LYS A 212 -2.97 29.74 26.49
CA LYS A 212 -3.41 28.66 25.63
C LYS A 212 -4.91 28.75 25.31
N GLU A 213 -5.75 29.05 26.30
CA GLU A 213 -7.18 29.27 26.11
C GLU A 213 -7.46 30.52 25.25
N GLU A 214 -6.69 31.59 25.42
CA GLU A 214 -6.78 32.79 24.57
C GLU A 214 -6.36 32.50 23.12
N GLN A 215 -5.29 31.72 22.93
CA GLN A 215 -4.83 31.31 21.61
C GLN A 215 -5.87 30.43 20.91
N GLU A 216 -6.46 29.45 21.62
CA GLU A 216 -7.51 28.59 21.08
C GLU A 216 -8.77 29.39 20.69
N ARG A 217 -9.13 30.42 21.47
CA ARG A 217 -10.22 31.34 21.11
C ARG A 217 -9.91 32.14 19.85
N LYS A 218 -8.69 32.67 19.72
CA LYS A 218 -8.24 33.41 18.52
C LYS A 218 -8.21 32.52 17.28
N GLU A 219 -7.79 31.27 17.41
CA GLU A 219 -7.78 30.29 16.33
C GLU A 219 -9.21 29.94 15.88
N LYS A 220 -10.13 29.68 16.82
CA LYS A 220 -11.55 29.44 16.50
C LYS A 220 -12.21 30.65 15.82
N GLU A 221 -11.95 31.86 16.31
CA GLU A 221 -12.48 33.09 15.71
C GLU A 221 -11.91 33.32 14.30
N ALA A 222 -10.62 33.04 14.08
CA ALA A 222 -10.00 33.12 12.76
C ALA A 222 -10.59 32.08 11.79
N GLU A 223 -10.86 30.87 12.27
CA GLU A 223 -11.49 29.80 11.48
C GLU A 223 -12.92 30.16 11.09
N GLU A 224 -13.72 30.70 12.02
CA GLU A 224 -15.09 31.18 11.72
C GLU A 224 -15.08 32.31 10.69
N LYS A 225 -14.18 33.30 10.84
CA LYS A 225 -14.00 34.38 9.86
C LYS A 225 -13.61 33.85 8.48
N LYS A 226 -12.80 32.79 8.42
CA LYS A 226 -12.42 32.13 7.15
C LYS A 226 -13.62 31.42 6.52
N LYS A 227 -14.40 30.67 7.31
CA LYS A 227 -15.64 30.00 6.85
C LYS A 227 -16.69 31.01 6.37
N GLU A 228 -16.83 32.15 7.05
CA GLU A 228 -17.77 33.20 6.64
C GLU A 228 -17.35 33.87 5.32
N LYS A 229 -16.05 34.18 5.14
CA LYS A 229 -15.52 34.69 3.87
C LYS A 229 -15.75 33.70 2.73
N GLU A 230 -15.56 32.42 2.96
CA GLU A 230 -15.79 31.38 1.94
C GLU A 230 -17.27 31.27 1.58
N ARG A 231 -18.18 31.31 2.57
CA ARG A 231 -19.64 31.35 2.34
C ARG A 231 -20.05 32.55 1.49
N LYS A 232 -19.51 33.75 1.78
CA LYS A 232 -19.78 34.96 0.99
C LYS A 232 -19.29 34.82 -0.45
N LYS A 233 -18.08 34.25 -0.65
CA LYS A 233 -17.53 33.99 -1.99
C LYS A 233 -18.40 33.02 -2.79
N ARG A 234 -18.85 31.90 -2.18
CA ARG A 234 -19.76 30.93 -2.82
C ARG A 234 -21.08 31.57 -3.24
N LEU A 235 -21.68 32.40 -2.38
CA LEU A 235 -22.91 33.13 -2.70
C LEU A 235 -22.74 34.13 -3.84
N GLU A 236 -21.59 34.80 -3.92
CA GLU A 236 -21.27 35.72 -5.02
C GLU A 236 -21.05 34.98 -6.35
N GLU A 237 -20.33 33.85 -6.33
CA GLU A 237 -20.16 32.97 -7.49
C GLU A 237 -21.50 32.40 -7.97
N GLU A 238 -22.39 32.01 -7.06
CA GLU A 238 -23.73 31.53 -7.40
C GLU A 238 -24.58 32.64 -8.04
N LYS A 239 -24.49 33.88 -7.55
CA LYS A 239 -25.17 35.04 -8.16
C LYS A 239 -24.64 35.31 -9.58
N LYS A 240 -23.31 35.27 -9.79
CA LYS A 240 -22.68 35.41 -11.11
C LYS A 240 -23.13 34.33 -12.09
N LYS A 241 -23.13 33.05 -11.67
CA LYS A 241 -23.63 31.93 -12.48
C LYS A 241 -25.12 32.10 -12.86
N LYS A 242 -25.95 32.56 -11.92
CA LYS A 242 -27.38 32.84 -12.21
C LYS A 242 -27.57 33.99 -13.19
N GLU A 243 -26.74 35.04 -13.11
CA GLU A 243 -26.77 36.17 -14.05
C GLU A 243 -26.31 35.76 -15.45
N GLU A 244 -25.22 35.00 -15.56
CA GLU A 244 -24.74 34.44 -16.84
C GLU A 244 -25.78 33.52 -17.49
N ALA A 245 -26.44 32.66 -16.70
CA ALA A 245 -27.51 31.81 -17.18
C ALA A 245 -28.72 32.62 -17.69
N ARG A 246 -29.07 33.74 -17.05
CA ARG A 246 -30.11 34.66 -17.53
C ARG A 246 -29.72 35.31 -18.86
N LYS A 247 -28.51 35.86 -18.96
CA LYS A 247 -27.99 36.46 -20.21
C LYS A 247 -27.94 35.45 -21.36
N LYS A 248 -27.59 34.19 -21.07
CA LYS A 248 -27.60 33.11 -22.07
C LYS A 248 -29.02 32.80 -22.56
N LYS A 249 -29.99 32.69 -21.65
CA LYS A 249 -31.41 32.50 -21.99
C LYS A 249 -31.96 33.65 -22.83
N GLU A 250 -31.66 34.90 -22.48
CA GLU A 250 -32.08 36.08 -23.26
C GLU A 250 -31.52 36.06 -24.69
N LYS A 251 -30.23 35.71 -24.85
CA LYS A 251 -29.60 35.55 -26.18
C LYS A 251 -30.26 34.43 -27.00
N GLU A 252 -30.53 33.28 -26.39
CA GLU A 252 -31.22 32.16 -27.04
C GLU A 252 -32.65 32.54 -27.47
N GLU A 253 -33.38 33.29 -26.64
CA GLU A 253 -34.71 33.81 -26.97
C GLU A 253 -34.67 34.83 -28.12
N GLU A 254 -33.69 35.74 -28.13
CA GLU A 254 -33.51 36.73 -29.19
C GLU A 254 -33.16 36.06 -30.54
N GLU A 255 -32.28 35.06 -30.53
CA GLU A 255 -31.93 34.26 -31.70
C GLU A 255 -33.15 33.48 -32.21
N ALA A 256 -33.96 32.90 -31.30
CA ALA A 256 -35.21 32.25 -31.66
C ALA A 256 -36.23 33.22 -32.28
N ARG A 257 -36.32 34.46 -31.79
CA ARG A 257 -37.16 35.52 -32.39
C ARG A 257 -36.68 35.87 -33.81
N LYS A 258 -35.37 36.08 -34.00
CA LYS A 258 -34.76 36.35 -35.32
C LYS A 258 -35.02 35.22 -36.32
N LYS A 259 -34.82 33.95 -35.91
CA LYS A 259 -35.12 32.76 -36.74
C LYS A 259 -36.60 32.68 -37.13
N LYS A 260 -37.52 32.95 -36.19
CA LYS A 260 -38.96 33.00 -36.46
C LYS A 260 -39.33 34.11 -37.46
N GLU A 261 -38.74 35.29 -37.33
CA GLU A 261 -38.97 36.40 -38.26
C GLU A 261 -38.42 36.10 -39.67
N GLU A 262 -37.22 35.53 -39.77
CA GLU A 262 -36.62 35.13 -41.04
C GLU A 262 -37.47 34.04 -41.74
N ALA A 263 -37.94 33.05 -40.99
CA ALA A 263 -38.85 32.03 -41.50
C ALA A 263 -40.17 32.63 -42.01
N ALA A 264 -40.72 33.62 -41.31
CA ALA A 264 -41.91 34.35 -41.75
C ALA A 264 -41.66 35.14 -43.05
N ARG A 265 -40.50 35.82 -43.18
CA ARG A 265 -40.08 36.49 -44.43
C ARG A 265 -39.94 35.51 -45.59
N LYS A 266 -39.31 34.35 -45.37
CA LYS A 266 -39.19 33.27 -46.38
C LYS A 266 -40.57 32.74 -46.82
N ARG A 267 -41.50 32.55 -45.88
CA ARG A 267 -42.90 32.15 -46.20
C ARG A 267 -43.63 33.21 -47.03
N LYS A 268 -43.48 34.51 -46.72
CA LYS A 268 -44.05 35.61 -47.53
C LYS A 268 -43.45 35.64 -48.95
N LYS A 269 -42.14 35.42 -49.11
CA LYS A 269 -41.49 35.31 -50.43
C LYS A 269 -41.96 34.08 -51.23
N LYS A 270 -42.15 32.92 -50.59
CA LYS A 270 -42.72 31.72 -51.24
C LYS A 270 -44.16 31.94 -51.72
N LYS A 271 -45.01 32.59 -50.91
CA LYS A 271 -46.39 32.95 -51.31
C LYS A 271 -46.46 33.92 -52.51
N LYS A 272 -45.47 34.80 -52.69
CA LYS A 272 -45.38 35.68 -53.88
C LYS A 272 -44.87 34.96 -55.14
N LYS A 273 -44.19 33.82 -55.04
CA LYS A 273 -43.70 33.01 -56.18
C LYS A 273 -44.62 31.86 -56.57
N THR A 274 -45.61 31.52 -55.75
CA THR A 274 -46.72 30.66 -56.17
C THR A 274 -47.74 31.50 -56.92
N SER A 275 -47.46 31.70 -58.22
CA SER A 275 -48.41 32.25 -59.18
C SER A 275 -49.73 31.43 -59.18
N PRO A 276 -50.86 32.02 -59.57
CA PRO A 276 -52.19 31.38 -59.49
C PRO A 276 -52.41 30.12 -60.35
N SER A 277 -51.40 29.58 -61.04
CA SER A 277 -51.60 28.53 -62.05
C SER A 277 -51.76 27.10 -61.50
N ARG A 278 -51.59 26.87 -60.19
CA ARG A 278 -51.65 25.52 -59.59
C ARG A 278 -52.92 25.20 -58.79
N GLN A 279 -53.94 26.06 -58.83
CA GLN A 279 -55.28 25.75 -58.29
C GLN A 279 -56.14 24.89 -59.23
N ARG A 280 -55.78 24.73 -60.52
CA ARG A 280 -56.52 23.83 -61.45
C ARG A 280 -56.17 22.34 -61.32
N ASP A 281 -55.01 21.96 -60.80
CA ASP A 281 -54.59 20.53 -60.74
C ASP A 281 -55.05 19.77 -59.49
N LYS A 282 -55.48 20.45 -58.43
CA LYS A 282 -55.96 19.77 -57.20
C LYS A 282 -57.45 19.45 -57.23
N GLU A 283 -58.21 20.02 -58.16
CA GLU A 283 -59.63 19.69 -58.35
C GLU A 283 -59.82 18.37 -59.11
N LEU A 284 -58.93 18.06 -60.07
CA LEU A 284 -58.94 16.78 -60.80
C LEU A 284 -58.55 15.54 -59.96
N LYS A 285 -57.84 15.70 -58.83
CA LYS A 285 -57.46 14.58 -57.95
C LYS A 285 -58.47 14.26 -56.84
N ARG A 286 -59.54 15.05 -56.69
CA ARG A 286 -60.63 14.74 -55.73
C ARG A 286 -61.76 13.90 -56.33
N MET A 287 -61.84 13.76 -57.66
CA MET A 287 -62.90 12.97 -58.31
C MET A 287 -62.66 11.44 -58.35
N ASN A 288 -61.47 10.94 -57.97
CA ASN A 288 -61.13 9.50 -58.09
C ASN A 288 -60.93 8.75 -56.75
N ARG A 289 -61.61 9.15 -55.66
CA ARG A 289 -61.64 8.35 -54.42
C ARG A 289 -63.00 7.70 -54.24
N THR A 290 -63.22 6.63 -54.98
CA THR A 290 -64.28 5.64 -54.77
C THR A 290 -64.16 5.06 -53.36
N PRO A 291 -65.23 5.06 -52.54
CA PRO A 291 -65.21 4.39 -51.24
C PRO A 291 -65.41 2.89 -51.45
N HIS A 292 -64.37 2.10 -51.20
CA HIS A 292 -64.52 0.64 -51.09
C HIS A 292 -65.28 0.31 -49.80
N ARG A 293 -66.58 0.07 -49.97
CA ARG A 293 -67.49 -0.53 -49.00
C ARG A 293 -67.06 -1.99 -48.76
N ARG A 294 -66.39 -2.26 -47.64
CA ARG A 294 -66.23 -3.64 -47.16
C ARG A 294 -67.41 -3.98 -46.25
N LYS A 295 -68.06 -5.09 -46.60
CA LYS A 295 -68.99 -5.85 -45.78
C LYS A 295 -68.23 -6.53 -44.64
#